data_AF-E4NIL4-F1
#
_entry.id   AF-E4NIL4-F1
#
_cell.length_a   1.000
_cell.length_b   1.000
_cell.length_c   1.000
_cell.angle_alpha   90.00
_cell.angle_beta   90.00
_cell.angle_gamma   90.00
#
_symmetry.space_group_name_H-M   'P 1'
#
loop_
_entity.id
_entity.type
_entity.pdbx_description
1 polymer ?
#
loop_
_entity_poly.entity_id
_entity_poly.type
_entity_poly.pdbx_seq_one_letter_code
_entity_poly.pdbx_strand_id
1 'polypeptide(L)'
;MDHMRSWYRRRDTTLGSWLSLRTELWLYGLRDPELLPMLADRERRSRAALTQALEQGFAARSVAPPAPVEFLALVVHALGDGLSIQRVISPEDSDIDTVANAVELLMRSWSALARNPGPTDEAPRPSPGRPTAEGRTPPTEKPEKNP
;
A
#
# COMPACT_ATOMS: atom_id res chain seq x y z
N MET A 1 18.86 -8.66 -3.88
CA MET A 1 17.80 -9.40 -4.60
C MET A 1 18.07 -10.89 -4.68
N ASP A 2 19.34 -11.31 -4.70
CA ASP A 2 19.73 -12.72 -4.84
C ASP A 2 19.22 -13.61 -3.71
N HIS A 3 19.22 -13.12 -2.48
CA HIS A 3 18.64 -13.86 -1.34
C HIS A 3 17.16 -14.19 -1.57
N MET A 4 16.36 -13.23 -2.02
CA MET A 4 14.94 -13.42 -2.33
C MET A 4 14.74 -14.41 -3.49
N ARG A 5 15.52 -14.30 -4.56
CA ARG A 5 15.49 -15.26 -5.68
C ARG A 5 15.82 -16.68 -5.21
N SER A 6 16.87 -16.83 -4.42
CA SER A 6 17.26 -18.13 -3.85
C SER A 6 16.17 -18.74 -2.97
N TRP A 7 15.43 -17.90 -2.24
CA TRP A 7 14.30 -18.31 -1.41
C TRP A 7 13.12 -18.81 -2.26
N TYR A 8 12.73 -18.07 -3.30
CA TYR A 8 11.66 -18.50 -4.21
C TYR A 8 12.02 -19.80 -4.94
N ARG A 9 13.26 -19.94 -5.43
CA ARG A 9 13.71 -21.16 -6.09
C ARG A 9 13.68 -22.38 -5.19
N ARG A 10 14.10 -22.23 -3.92
CA ARG A 10 14.00 -23.32 -2.94
C ARG A 10 12.55 -23.74 -2.72
N ARG A 11 11.63 -22.76 -2.64
CA ARG A 11 10.21 -23.00 -2.38
C ARG A 11 9.46 -23.63 -3.53
N ASP A 12 9.85 -23.36 -4.78
CA ASP A 12 9.20 -23.88 -5.98
C ASP A 12 9.05 -25.42 -5.94
N THR A 13 10.06 -26.12 -5.42
CA THR A 13 10.06 -27.59 -5.25
C THR A 13 8.90 -28.13 -4.42
N THR A 14 8.31 -27.30 -3.55
CA THR A 14 7.19 -27.66 -2.66
C THR A 14 5.92 -26.85 -2.94
N LEU A 15 5.96 -25.98 -3.95
CA LEU A 15 4.95 -24.94 -4.17
C LEU A 15 3.54 -25.50 -4.33
N GLY A 16 3.37 -26.53 -5.17
CA GLY A 16 2.08 -27.17 -5.40
C GLY A 16 1.47 -27.76 -4.13
N SER A 17 2.26 -28.54 -3.37
CA SER A 17 1.80 -29.13 -2.10
C SER A 17 1.42 -28.08 -1.05
N TRP A 18 2.19 -26.99 -0.97
CA TRP A 18 1.90 -25.88 -0.06
C TRP A 18 0.62 -25.12 -0.46
N LEU A 19 0.41 -24.89 -1.77
CA LEU A 19 -0.80 -24.24 -2.27
C LEU A 19 -2.05 -25.09 -2.05
N SER A 20 -1.97 -26.42 -2.20
CA SER A 20 -3.09 -27.32 -1.88
C SER A 20 -3.51 -27.18 -0.42
N LEU A 21 -2.56 -27.37 0.51
CA LEU A 21 -2.83 -27.27 1.95
C LEU A 21 -3.37 -25.90 2.34
N ARG A 22 -2.81 -24.83 1.76
CA ARG A 22 -3.30 -23.48 2.02
C ARG A 22 -4.74 -23.30 1.52
N THR A 23 -5.05 -23.79 0.32
CA THR A 23 -6.40 -23.69 -0.26
C THR A 23 -7.42 -24.47 0.56
N GLU A 24 -7.07 -25.67 0.99
CA GLU A 24 -7.90 -26.48 1.90
C GLU A 24 -8.17 -25.76 3.23
N LEU A 25 -7.15 -25.12 3.81
CA LEU A 25 -7.29 -24.36 5.04
C LEU A 25 -8.22 -23.14 4.87
N TRP A 26 -8.13 -22.42 3.75
CA TRP A 26 -9.06 -21.33 3.43
C TRP A 26 -10.49 -21.84 3.28
N LEU A 27 -10.68 -22.93 2.52
CA LEU A 27 -11.99 -23.53 2.32
C LEU A 27 -12.60 -24.00 3.65
N TYR A 28 -11.77 -24.54 4.55
CA TYR A 28 -12.21 -24.93 5.89
C TYR A 28 -12.66 -23.73 6.71
N GLY A 29 -11.90 -22.64 6.76
CA GLY A 29 -12.30 -21.42 7.48
C GLY A 29 -13.53 -20.72 6.88
N LEU A 30 -13.78 -20.87 5.57
CA LEU A 30 -15.02 -20.37 4.94
C LEU A 30 -16.25 -21.22 5.31
N ARG A 31 -16.05 -22.49 5.64
CA ARG A 31 -17.11 -23.41 6.11
C ARG A 31 -17.38 -23.25 7.60
N ASP A 32 -16.36 -22.88 8.37
CA ASP A 32 -16.44 -22.61 9.81
C ASP A 32 -15.92 -21.20 10.13
N PRO A 33 -16.81 -20.17 10.13
CA PRO A 33 -16.42 -18.78 10.30
C PRO A 33 -15.74 -18.45 11.64
N GLU A 34 -15.91 -19.30 12.67
CA GLU A 34 -15.26 -19.11 13.97
C GLU A 34 -13.73 -19.21 13.86
N LEU A 35 -13.22 -19.84 12.80
CA LEU A 35 -11.79 -20.00 12.54
C LEU A 35 -11.16 -18.84 11.77
N LEU A 36 -11.96 -17.94 11.18
CA LEU A 36 -11.45 -16.81 10.40
C LEU A 36 -10.49 -15.90 11.19
N PRO A 37 -10.70 -15.59 12.50
CA PRO A 37 -9.75 -14.82 13.28
C PRO A 37 -8.37 -15.49 13.40
N MET A 38 -8.34 -16.81 13.53
CA MET A 38 -7.09 -17.59 13.59
C MET A 38 -6.34 -17.53 12.24
N LEU A 39 -7.07 -17.67 11.13
CA LEU A 39 -6.50 -17.53 9.78
C LEU A 39 -5.98 -16.10 9.55
N ALA A 40 -6.75 -15.10 9.96
CA ALA A 40 -6.33 -13.70 9.86
C ALA A 40 -5.04 -13.43 10.65
N ASP A 41 -4.87 -14.07 11.80
CA ASP A 41 -3.66 -13.96 12.63
C ASP A 41 -2.43 -14.60 11.97
N ARG A 42 -2.62 -15.77 11.35
CA ARG A 42 -1.58 -16.41 10.53
C ARG A 42 -1.17 -15.52 9.36
N GLU A 43 -2.12 -14.95 8.63
CA GLU A 43 -1.82 -14.06 7.51
C GLU A 43 -1.16 -12.75 7.97
N ARG A 44 -1.54 -12.21 9.14
CA ARG A 44 -0.84 -11.06 9.76
C ARG A 44 0.63 -11.37 10.03
N ARG A 45 0.95 -12.53 10.63
CA ARG A 45 2.35 -12.91 10.89
C ARG A 45 3.18 -12.97 9.60
N SER A 46 2.61 -13.54 8.54
CA SER A 46 3.27 -13.57 7.22
C SER A 46 3.52 -12.16 6.68
N ARG A 47 2.53 -11.26 6.78
CA ARG A 47 2.67 -9.87 6.35
C ARG A 47 3.64 -9.05 7.20
N ALA A 48 3.74 -9.30 8.50
CA ALA A 48 4.67 -8.57 9.37
C ALA A 48 6.13 -8.71 8.92
N ALA A 49 6.53 -9.90 8.47
CA ALA A 49 7.85 -10.12 7.90
C ALA A 49 8.08 -9.32 6.60
N LEU A 50 7.04 -9.21 5.75
CA LEU A 50 7.08 -8.38 4.55
C LEU A 50 7.16 -6.89 4.89
N THR A 51 6.39 -6.41 5.87
CA THR A 51 6.47 -5.03 6.36
C THR A 51 7.89 -4.69 6.76
N GLN A 52 8.50 -5.50 7.63
CA GLN A 52 9.87 -5.29 8.10
C GLN A 52 10.89 -5.28 6.94
N ALA A 53 10.76 -6.20 5.98
CA ALA A 53 11.64 -6.25 4.81
C ALA A 53 11.48 -5.01 3.91
N LEU A 54 10.26 -4.49 3.75
CA LEU A 54 9.99 -3.29 2.99
C LEU A 54 10.54 -2.04 3.68
N GLU A 55 10.35 -1.89 4.99
CA GLU A 55 10.93 -0.80 5.79
C GLU A 55 12.45 -0.74 5.61
N GLN A 56 13.13 -1.88 5.78
CA GLN A 56 14.56 -1.99 5.55
C GLN A 56 14.95 -1.63 4.11
N GLY A 57 14.16 -2.07 3.14
CA GLY A 57 14.38 -1.78 1.72
C GLY A 57 14.24 -0.29 1.38
N PHE A 58 13.28 0.42 1.98
CA PHE A 58 13.13 1.86 1.82
C PHE A 58 14.24 2.64 2.53
N ALA A 59 14.56 2.26 3.78
CA ALA A 59 15.64 2.87 4.56
C ALA A 59 17.01 2.73 3.88
N ALA A 60 17.34 1.55 3.34
CA ALA A 60 18.59 1.31 2.62
C ALA A 60 18.75 2.14 1.34
N ARG A 61 17.64 2.67 0.80
CA ARG A 61 17.64 3.55 -0.39
C ARG A 61 17.47 5.03 -0.02
N SER A 62 17.38 5.35 1.27
CA SER A 62 17.12 6.70 1.78
C SER A 62 15.88 7.35 1.16
N VAL A 63 14.80 6.58 0.98
CA VAL A 63 13.52 7.07 0.44
C VAL A 63 12.40 6.80 1.43
N ALA A 64 11.51 7.77 1.63
CA ALA A 64 10.28 7.52 2.37
C ALA A 64 9.36 6.57 1.59
N PRO A 65 8.63 5.67 2.25
CA PRO A 65 7.64 4.85 1.56
C PRO A 65 6.49 5.75 1.04
N PRO A 66 5.97 5.53 -0.18
CA PRO A 66 4.92 6.37 -0.77
C PRO A 66 3.51 6.11 -0.20
N ALA A 67 3.37 5.14 0.71
CA ALA A 67 2.14 4.77 1.39
C ALA A 67 2.50 4.01 2.69
N PRO A 68 1.55 3.76 3.60
CA PRO A 68 1.80 2.93 4.79
C PRO A 68 2.42 1.59 4.40
N VAL A 69 3.50 1.18 5.08
CA VAL A 69 4.30 0.02 4.67
C VAL A 69 3.52 -1.28 4.83
N GLU A 70 2.60 -1.34 5.78
CA GLU A 70 1.69 -2.47 6.00
C GLU A 70 0.76 -2.68 4.80
N PHE A 71 0.33 -1.60 4.16
CA PHE A 71 -0.47 -1.67 2.94
C PHE A 71 0.37 -2.17 1.77
N LEU A 72 1.61 -1.66 1.61
CA LEU A 72 2.53 -2.14 0.59
C LEU A 72 2.86 -3.64 0.79
N ALA A 73 3.03 -4.09 2.04
CA ALA A 73 3.24 -5.49 2.38
C ALA A 73 2.04 -6.36 2.02
N LEU A 74 0.81 -5.87 2.24
CA LEU A 74 -0.41 -6.55 1.78
C LEU A 74 -0.43 -6.71 0.26
N VAL A 75 -0.07 -5.66 -0.49
CA VAL A 75 0.00 -5.70 -1.96
C VAL A 75 1.03 -6.74 -2.43
N VAL A 76 2.24 -6.73 -1.86
CA VAL A 76 3.27 -7.74 -2.18
C VAL A 76 2.79 -9.15 -1.89
N HIS A 77 2.17 -9.37 -0.73
CA HIS A 77 1.65 -10.67 -0.32
C HIS A 77 0.59 -11.19 -1.27
N ALA A 78 -0.43 -10.38 -1.57
CA ALA A 78 -1.52 -10.75 -2.46
C ALA A 78 -1.03 -11.01 -3.90
N LEU A 79 -0.08 -10.21 -4.38
CA LEU A 79 0.53 -10.41 -5.69
C LEU A 79 1.33 -11.71 -5.74
N GLY A 80 2.16 -11.98 -4.74
CA GLY A 80 2.93 -13.21 -4.63
C GLY A 80 2.04 -14.46 -4.60
N ASP A 81 0.90 -14.39 -3.94
CA ASP A 81 -0.10 -15.45 -3.90
C ASP A 81 -0.70 -15.73 -5.28
N GLY A 82 -1.17 -14.68 -5.96
CA GLY A 82 -1.72 -14.79 -7.31
C GLY A 82 -0.72 -15.35 -8.32
N LEU A 83 0.53 -14.86 -8.29
CA LEU A 83 1.60 -15.34 -9.16
C LEU A 83 2.00 -16.79 -8.87
N SER A 84 1.96 -17.20 -7.59
CA SER A 84 2.20 -18.60 -7.21
C SER A 84 1.13 -19.53 -7.78
N ILE A 85 -0.13 -19.09 -7.82
CA ILE A 85 -1.22 -19.84 -8.45
C ILE A 85 -0.98 -19.96 -9.95
N GLN A 86 -0.61 -18.87 -10.64
CA GLN A 86 -0.30 -18.90 -12.07
C GLN A 86 0.86 -19.87 -12.38
N ARG A 87 1.91 -19.86 -11.55
CA ARG A 87 3.05 -20.79 -11.66
C ARG A 87 2.65 -22.26 -11.59
N VAL A 88 1.64 -22.61 -10.78
CA VAL A 88 1.14 -23.99 -10.68
C VAL A 88 0.20 -24.35 -11.84
N ILE A 89 -0.66 -23.42 -12.27
CA ILE A 89 -1.63 -23.67 -13.36
C ILE A 89 -0.94 -23.76 -14.72
N SER A 90 -0.01 -22.83 -14.98
CA SER A 90 0.68 -22.67 -16.26
C SER A 90 2.19 -22.54 -16.03
N PRO A 91 2.89 -23.64 -15.68
CA PRO A 91 4.30 -23.60 -15.35
C PRO A 91 5.19 -23.16 -16.53
N GLU A 92 4.79 -23.42 -17.77
CA GLU A 92 5.52 -23.03 -18.99
C GLU A 92 5.43 -21.52 -19.27
N ASP A 93 4.36 -20.87 -18.81
CA ASP A 93 4.12 -19.43 -19.03
C ASP A 93 4.65 -18.55 -17.87
N SER A 94 5.16 -19.18 -16.79
CA SER A 94 5.59 -18.48 -15.58
C SER A 94 6.95 -18.96 -15.09
N ASP A 95 7.93 -18.05 -15.16
CA ASP A 95 9.28 -18.24 -14.61
C ASP A 95 9.25 -18.34 -13.06
N ILE A 96 10.18 -19.11 -12.49
CA ILE A 96 10.39 -19.29 -11.04
C ILE A 96 10.74 -17.97 -10.34
N ASP A 97 11.36 -17.06 -11.08
CA ASP A 97 11.77 -15.75 -10.58
C ASP A 97 10.68 -14.67 -10.74
N THR A 98 9.50 -15.01 -11.28
CA THR A 98 8.42 -14.05 -11.59
C THR A 98 8.02 -13.20 -10.39
N VAL A 99 7.85 -13.81 -9.21
CA VAL A 99 7.50 -13.06 -7.99
C VAL A 99 8.62 -12.11 -7.58
N ALA A 100 9.87 -12.55 -7.65
CA ALA A 100 11.03 -11.70 -7.34
C ALA A 100 11.13 -10.52 -8.31
N ASN A 101 10.89 -10.74 -9.60
CA ASN A 101 10.86 -9.71 -10.64
C ASN A 101 9.72 -8.70 -10.39
N ALA A 102 8.54 -9.16 -10.00
CA ALA A 102 7.41 -8.30 -9.69
C ALA A 102 7.68 -7.41 -8.46
N VAL A 103 8.25 -7.97 -7.38
CA VAL A 103 8.64 -7.21 -6.20
C VAL A 103 9.75 -6.19 -6.52
N GLU A 104 10.71 -6.57 -7.37
CA GLU A 104 11.74 -5.65 -7.85
C GLU A 104 11.15 -4.45 -8.59
N LEU A 105 10.20 -4.72 -9.50
CA LEU A 105 9.50 -3.68 -10.24
C LEU A 105 8.71 -2.76 -9.28
N LEU A 106 7.98 -3.32 -8.33
CA LEU A 106 7.24 -2.54 -7.33
C LEU A 106 8.17 -1.64 -6.51
N MET A 107 9.29 -2.16 -6.02
CA MET A 107 10.25 -1.35 -5.25
C MET A 107 10.85 -0.21 -6.07
N ARG A 108 11.12 -0.44 -7.36
CA ARG A 108 11.59 0.61 -8.28
C ARG A 108 10.51 1.67 -8.48
N SER A 109 9.29 1.26 -8.75
CA SER A 109 8.14 2.16 -8.96
C SER A 109 7.83 2.98 -7.71
N TRP A 110 7.78 2.37 -6.53
CA TRP A 110 7.53 3.05 -5.27
C TRP A 110 8.64 4.02 -4.88
N SER A 111 9.90 3.65 -5.10
CA SER A 111 11.04 4.55 -4.87
C SER A 111 11.01 5.75 -5.83
N ALA A 112 10.55 5.56 -7.07
CA ALA A 112 10.39 6.64 -8.03
C ALA A 112 9.24 7.58 -7.64
N LEU A 113 8.08 7.02 -7.24
CA LEU A 113 6.92 7.77 -6.79
C LEU A 113 7.25 8.60 -5.53
N ALA A 114 7.97 8.02 -4.58
CA ALA A 114 8.35 8.72 -3.36
C ALA A 114 9.32 9.90 -3.60
N ARG A 115 10.10 9.88 -4.69
CA ARG A 115 10.94 11.02 -5.10
C ARG A 115 10.17 12.11 -5.82
N ASN A 116 9.02 11.77 -6.41
CA ASN A 116 8.14 12.68 -7.14
C ASN A 116 6.71 12.55 -6.59
N PRO A 117 6.45 12.98 -5.35
CA PRO A 117 5.08 13.04 -4.86
C PRO A 117 4.28 13.92 -5.82
N GLY A 118 3.22 13.35 -6.42
CA GLY A 118 2.36 14.09 -7.34
C GLY A 118 1.77 15.35 -6.67
N PRO A 119 1.18 16.29 -7.44
CA PRO A 119 0.68 17.58 -6.94
C PRO A 119 -0.56 17.49 -6.01
N THR A 120 -0.70 16.45 -5.19
CA THR A 120 -1.93 16.14 -4.43
C THR A 120 -1.73 16.13 -2.91
N ASP A 121 -0.69 16.81 -2.42
CA ASP A 121 -0.56 17.11 -0.98
C ASP A 121 -0.33 18.62 -0.73
N GLU A 122 -0.85 19.46 -1.62
CA GLU A 122 -1.01 20.88 -1.35
C GLU A 122 -2.16 20.98 -0.32
N ALA A 123 -1.79 21.29 0.93
CA ALA A 123 -2.70 21.59 2.04
C ALA A 123 -3.91 22.45 1.58
N PRO A 124 -5.08 22.35 2.23
CA PRO A 124 -6.24 23.16 1.85
C PRO A 124 -5.81 24.62 1.72
N ARG A 125 -5.82 25.15 0.49
CA ARG A 125 -5.51 26.55 0.26
C ARG A 125 -6.41 27.37 1.18
N PRO A 126 -5.88 28.31 1.98
CA PRO A 126 -6.74 29.14 2.80
C PRO A 126 -7.78 29.78 1.89
N SER A 127 -9.05 29.52 2.20
CA SER A 127 -10.19 30.14 1.51
C SER A 127 -9.91 31.64 1.46
N PRO A 128 -9.97 32.30 0.29
CA PRO A 128 -9.77 33.74 0.23
C PRO A 128 -10.83 34.38 1.13
N GLY A 129 -10.35 34.97 2.23
CA GLY A 129 -11.19 35.62 3.22
C GLY A 129 -12.10 36.61 2.51
N ARG A 130 -13.40 36.50 2.78
CA ARG A 130 -14.39 37.49 2.37
C ARG A 130 -13.90 38.86 2.87
N PRO A 131 -13.76 39.88 2.03
CA PRO A 131 -13.38 41.20 2.51
C PRO A 131 -14.40 41.66 3.54
N THR A 132 -13.95 41.89 4.78
CA THR A 132 -14.69 42.60 5.80
C THR A 132 -15.02 43.99 5.25
N ALA A 133 -16.30 44.25 5.03
CA ALA A 133 -16.79 45.58 4.70
C ALA A 133 -16.74 46.45 5.96
N GLU A 134 -15.55 46.87 6.36
CA GLU A 134 -15.36 47.98 7.28
C GLU A 134 -14.89 49.18 6.48
N GLY A 135 -15.78 50.16 6.34
CA GLY A 135 -15.53 51.36 5.56
C GLY A 135 -16.82 52.01 5.09
N ARG A 136 -17.82 52.12 5.96
CA ARG A 136 -18.95 53.04 5.74
C ARG A 136 -18.95 54.04 6.88
N THR A 137 -18.35 55.20 6.60
CA THR A 137 -18.43 56.41 7.41
C THR A 137 -19.90 56.81 7.61
N PRO A 138 -20.32 57.26 8.80
CA PRO A 138 -21.68 57.79 9.00
C PRO A 138 -21.84 59.13 8.27
N PRO A 139 -23.03 59.47 7.75
CA PRO A 139 -23.29 60.78 7.17
C PRO A 139 -23.35 61.86 8.25
N THR A 140 -22.66 62.97 7.98
CA THR A 140 -22.68 64.21 8.76
C THR A 140 -24.05 64.87 8.67
N GLU A 141 -24.78 64.89 9.77
CA GLU A 141 -26.04 65.64 9.91
C GLU A 141 -25.71 67.14 10.00
N LYS A 142 -26.13 67.92 8.98
CA LYS A 142 -26.09 69.40 9.03
C LYS A 142 -27.34 69.91 9.75
N PRO A 143 -27.24 70.97 10.56
CA PRO A 143 -28.38 71.52 11.26
C PRO A 143 -29.22 72.38 10.31
N GLU A 144 -30.50 72.04 10.17
CA GLU A 144 -31.48 72.90 9.51
C GLU A 144 -32.24 73.72 10.57
N LYS A 145 -32.26 75.04 10.37
CA LYS A 145 -32.79 76.06 11.26
C LYS A 145 -34.31 76.26 11.05
N ASN A 146 -35.03 76.33 12.18
CA ASN A 146 -36.22 77.17 12.47
C ASN A 146 -37.52 76.96 11.66
N PRO A 147 -38.70 77.41 12.13
CA PRO A 147 -38.97 78.43 13.17
C PRO A 147 -39.47 77.91 14.53
#